data_AF-A0A3R7ARK2-F1
#
_entry.id   AF-A0A3R7ARK2-F1
#
_cell.length_a   1.000
_cell.length_b   1.000
_cell.length_c   1.000
_cell.angle_alpha   90.00
_cell.angle_beta   90.00
_cell.angle_gamma   90.00
#
_symmetry.space_group_name_H-M   'P 1'
#
loop_
_entity.id
_entity.type
_entity.pdbx_description
1 polymer ?
#
loop_
_entity_poly.entity_id
_entity_poly.type
_entity_poly.pdbx_seq_one_letter_code
_entity_poly.pdbx_strand_id
1 'polypeptide(L)'
;MKEAMLGAKHKSIRIKELKNYGSSRRPLYTIAVEIELTVSESPDALHKIFTGSGLITRETVPFEVVSNFRGSAGDKTFYSALVVHEGITKKYEVVARDTGGFLRTRIKYEPVVYPEELRLTHPAEFSRMNIEVIEWELHNYKHYFMLLIASKRYESFDMWVKRERGEGEASGFTSIKVNLTESELREKKAPCSWYLKRVSVFEGIDMEEEVRRKIEMG
;
A
#
# COMPACT_ATOMS: atom_id res chain seq x y z
N MET A 1 22.80 15.84 -8.71
CA MET A 1 22.75 15.22 -7.37
C MET A 1 22.35 13.77 -7.57
N LYS A 2 23.19 12.80 -7.16
CA LYS A 2 22.76 11.41 -7.09
C LYS A 2 21.84 11.29 -5.88
N GLU A 3 20.56 11.02 -6.11
CA GLU A 3 19.63 10.66 -5.03
C GLU A 3 20.21 9.42 -4.34
N ALA A 4 20.42 9.50 -3.02
CA ALA A 4 20.88 8.37 -2.23
C ALA A 4 19.74 7.33 -2.21
N MET A 5 19.80 6.35 -3.10
CA MET A 5 18.86 5.24 -3.14
C MET A 5 19.13 4.29 -1.97
N LEU A 6 18.06 3.70 -1.41
CA LEU A 6 18.10 2.95 -0.16
C LEU A 6 18.69 1.54 -0.35
N GLY A 7 19.53 1.10 0.60
CA GLY A 7 20.07 -0.25 0.60
C GLY A 7 19.15 -1.25 1.31
N ALA A 8 18.55 -2.19 0.57
CA ALA A 8 17.79 -3.29 1.19
C ALA A 8 18.73 -4.39 1.70
N LYS A 9 18.68 -4.70 3.01
CA LYS A 9 19.49 -5.75 3.65
C LYS A 9 18.97 -7.15 3.37
N HIS A 10 17.64 -7.30 3.32
CA HIS A 10 16.97 -8.54 3.00
C HIS A 10 15.78 -8.26 2.08
N LYS A 11 15.52 -9.18 1.14
CA LYS A 11 14.39 -9.16 0.22
C LYS A 11 13.85 -10.57 0.01
N SER A 12 12.55 -10.73 0.16
CA SER A 12 11.81 -11.95 -0.14
C SER A 12 10.56 -11.62 -0.96
N ILE A 13 10.30 -12.41 -2.00
CA ILE A 13 9.10 -12.29 -2.85
C ILE A 13 8.44 -13.67 -2.91
N ARG A 14 7.18 -13.75 -2.51
CA ARG A 14 6.38 -14.99 -2.47
C ARG A 14 5.11 -14.82 -3.29
N ILE A 15 4.87 -15.75 -4.22
CA ILE A 15 3.59 -15.85 -4.93
C ILE A 15 2.59 -16.52 -4.00
N LYS A 16 1.54 -15.79 -3.62
CA LYS A 16 0.44 -16.30 -2.78
C LYS A 16 -0.68 -16.90 -3.62
N GLU A 17 -0.90 -16.35 -4.81
CA GLU A 17 -1.89 -16.85 -5.75
C GLU A 17 -1.40 -16.61 -7.18
N LEU A 18 -1.55 -17.62 -8.04
CA LEU A 18 -1.37 -17.53 -9.48
C LEU A 18 -2.36 -18.49 -10.13
N LYS A 19 -3.60 -18.02 -10.34
CA LYS A 19 -4.70 -18.88 -10.76
C LYS A 19 -5.44 -18.31 -11.96
N ASN A 20 -5.60 -19.11 -13.01
CA ASN A 20 -6.47 -18.79 -14.14
C ASN A 20 -7.91 -19.22 -13.83
N TYR A 21 -8.83 -18.26 -13.75
CA TYR A 21 -10.26 -18.50 -13.62
C TYR A 21 -10.97 -18.54 -14.99
N GLY A 22 -10.25 -18.22 -16.07
CA GLY A 22 -10.74 -18.26 -17.44
C GLY A 22 -10.34 -19.54 -18.18
N SER A 23 -10.51 -19.51 -19.49
CA SER A 23 -10.01 -20.58 -20.37
C SER A 23 -8.62 -20.25 -20.89
N SER A 24 -7.91 -21.21 -21.49
CA SER A 24 -6.61 -20.96 -22.12
C SER A 24 -6.67 -19.92 -23.25
N ARG A 25 -7.82 -19.80 -23.95
CA ARG A 25 -8.03 -18.81 -25.03
C ARG A 25 -8.48 -17.44 -24.52
N ARG A 26 -9.07 -17.39 -23.32
CA ARG A 26 -9.52 -16.15 -22.67
C ARG A 26 -9.14 -16.21 -21.19
N PRO A 27 -7.85 -16.02 -20.86
CA PRO A 27 -7.40 -16.08 -19.49
C PRO A 27 -8.02 -14.97 -18.63
N LEU A 28 -8.19 -15.29 -17.36
CA LEU A 28 -8.61 -14.39 -16.29
C LEU A 28 -7.78 -14.76 -15.05
N TYR A 29 -6.53 -14.31 -15.03
CA TYR A 29 -5.64 -14.58 -13.92
C TYR A 29 -5.98 -13.69 -12.72
N THR A 30 -5.96 -14.30 -11.54
CA THR A 30 -5.75 -13.60 -10.28
C THR A 30 -4.33 -13.90 -9.82
N ILE A 31 -3.57 -12.84 -9.56
CA ILE A 31 -2.18 -12.93 -9.12
C ILE A 31 -2.05 -12.16 -7.81
N ALA A 32 -1.61 -12.85 -6.76
CA ALA A 32 -1.34 -12.28 -5.45
C ALA A 32 0.12 -12.52 -5.07
N VAL A 33 0.79 -11.48 -4.61
CA VAL A 33 2.22 -11.48 -4.26
C VAL A 33 2.41 -10.82 -2.90
N GLU A 34 3.30 -11.40 -2.10
CA GLU A 34 3.80 -10.82 -0.87
C GLU A 34 5.28 -10.51 -1.04
N ILE A 35 5.68 -9.30 -0.66
CA ILE A 35 7.05 -8.80 -0.68
C ILE A 35 7.42 -8.42 0.75
N GLU A 36 8.56 -8.90 1.21
CA GLU A 36 9.13 -8.56 2.52
C GLU A 36 10.53 -7.98 2.32
N LEU A 37 10.79 -6.81 2.92
CA LEU A 37 12.08 -6.12 2.87
C LEU A 37 12.53 -5.76 4.29
N THR A 38 13.84 -5.73 4.48
CA THR A 38 14.46 -5.22 5.71
C THR A 38 15.47 -4.15 5.37
N VAL A 39 15.38 -3.01 6.05
CA VAL A 39 16.19 -1.82 5.77
C VAL A 39 16.70 -1.17 7.05
N SER A 40 17.70 -0.29 6.95
CA SER A 40 18.26 0.42 8.11
C SER A 40 17.46 1.64 8.52
N GLU A 41 16.83 2.27 7.54
CA GLU A 41 16.16 3.56 7.62
C GLU A 41 14.96 3.50 8.54
N SER A 42 14.68 4.59 9.26
CA SER A 42 13.52 4.66 10.15
C SER A 42 12.21 4.65 9.36
N PRO A 43 11.09 4.24 10.00
CA PRO A 43 9.76 4.38 9.41
C PRO A 43 9.44 5.81 8.97
N ASP A 44 9.88 6.82 9.72
CA ASP A 44 9.79 8.25 9.34
C ASP A 44 10.55 8.58 8.05
N ALA A 45 11.79 8.11 7.91
CA ALA A 45 12.57 8.33 6.70
C ALA A 45 11.92 7.65 5.48
N LEU A 46 11.43 6.42 5.65
CA LEU A 46 10.70 5.72 4.60
C LEU A 46 9.40 6.44 4.25
N HIS A 47 8.65 6.93 5.23
CA HIS A 47 7.43 7.69 5.00
C HIS A 47 7.69 8.93 4.12
N LYS A 48 8.77 9.67 4.39
CA LYS A 48 9.21 10.81 3.55
C LYS A 48 9.54 10.37 2.12
N ILE A 49 10.24 9.26 1.97
CA ILE A 49 10.64 8.72 0.66
C ILE A 49 9.41 8.26 -0.13
N PHE A 50 8.47 7.57 0.49
CA PHE A 50 7.24 7.12 -0.15
C PHE A 50 6.23 8.25 -0.40
N THR A 51 6.32 9.35 0.34
CA THR A 51 5.66 10.60 -0.04
C THR A 51 6.30 11.17 -1.31
N GLY A 52 7.64 11.22 -1.37
CA GLY A 52 8.39 11.68 -2.54
C GLY A 52 8.19 10.84 -3.80
N SER A 53 8.02 9.51 -3.65
CA SER A 53 7.73 8.62 -4.79
C SER A 53 6.27 8.72 -5.28
N GLY A 54 5.42 9.45 -4.57
CA GLY A 54 4.00 9.58 -4.86
C GLY A 54 3.18 8.34 -4.46
N LEU A 55 3.70 7.49 -3.57
CA LEU A 55 2.93 6.38 -2.98
C LEU A 55 1.96 6.89 -1.91
N ILE A 56 2.38 7.87 -1.09
CA ILE A 56 1.54 8.50 -0.07
C ILE A 56 1.07 9.85 -0.61
N THR A 57 -0.15 9.88 -1.13
CA THR A 57 -0.76 11.08 -1.77
C THR A 57 -2.26 11.09 -1.52
N ARG A 58 -2.95 12.17 -1.93
CA ARG A 58 -4.41 12.25 -1.87
C ARG A 58 -5.11 11.21 -2.75
N GLU A 59 -4.43 10.65 -3.75
CA GLU A 59 -4.97 9.58 -4.60
C GLU A 59 -4.99 8.22 -3.87
N THR A 60 -4.05 8.01 -2.95
CA THR A 60 -3.92 6.75 -2.20
C THR A 60 -4.51 6.84 -0.80
N VAL A 61 -4.55 8.03 -0.22
CA VAL A 61 -5.17 8.36 1.06
C VAL A 61 -6.18 9.50 0.84
N PRO A 62 -7.44 9.19 0.51
CA PRO A 62 -8.42 10.21 0.15
C PRO A 62 -8.85 11.05 1.37
N PHE A 63 -9.09 12.34 1.13
CA PHE A 63 -9.72 13.28 2.07
C PHE A 63 -11.09 13.78 1.58
N GLU A 64 -11.54 13.25 0.44
CA GLU A 64 -12.83 13.52 -0.17
C GLU A 64 -13.58 12.20 -0.38
N VAL A 65 -14.89 12.28 -0.56
CA VAL A 65 -15.72 11.10 -0.79
C VAL A 65 -15.29 10.43 -2.09
N VAL A 66 -15.00 9.13 -2.00
CA VAL A 66 -14.58 8.33 -3.15
C VAL A 66 -15.62 7.26 -3.46
N SER A 67 -15.83 7.02 -4.76
CA SER A 67 -16.67 5.93 -5.26
C SER A 67 -15.79 4.84 -5.88
N ASN A 68 -16.15 3.57 -5.72
CA ASN A 68 -15.42 2.43 -6.29
C ASN A 68 -13.94 2.30 -5.84
N PHE A 69 -13.56 3.10 -4.84
CA PHE A 69 -12.31 3.02 -4.11
C PHE A 69 -12.67 2.67 -2.67
N ARG A 70 -12.12 1.57 -2.20
CA ARG A 70 -12.38 0.98 -0.89
C ARG A 70 -11.12 1.11 -0.04
N GLY A 71 -11.28 1.52 1.22
CA GLY A 71 -10.42 0.98 2.29
C GLY A 71 -10.71 -0.52 2.36
N SER A 72 -9.71 -1.34 2.64
CA SER A 72 -9.63 -2.74 2.16
C SER A 72 -10.87 -3.62 2.41
N ALA A 73 -10.95 -4.74 1.69
CA ALA A 73 -11.70 -5.90 2.16
C ALA A 73 -11.35 -6.18 3.64
N GLY A 74 -12.36 -6.19 4.53
CA GLY A 74 -12.17 -6.46 5.97
C GLY A 74 -12.01 -5.23 6.88
N ASP A 75 -12.67 -4.11 6.57
CA ASP A 75 -12.81 -2.93 7.45
C ASP A 75 -11.51 -2.19 7.83
N LYS A 76 -10.44 -2.30 7.02
CA LYS A 76 -9.20 -1.54 7.27
C LYS A 76 -9.35 -0.06 6.90
N THR A 77 -8.57 0.78 7.58
CA THR A 77 -8.41 2.21 7.27
C THR A 77 -7.71 2.40 5.92
N PHE A 78 -7.82 3.57 5.30
CA PHE A 78 -6.98 3.93 4.16
C PHE A 78 -5.51 4.06 4.57
N TYR A 79 -5.30 4.65 5.75
CA TYR A 79 -3.98 4.88 6.32
C TYR A 79 -4.07 4.82 7.84
N SER A 80 -3.04 4.27 8.48
CA SER A 80 -2.88 4.26 9.93
C SER A 80 -1.42 4.54 10.25
N ALA A 81 -1.14 5.33 11.28
CA ALA A 81 0.21 5.56 11.75
C ALA A 81 0.25 5.79 13.26
N LEU A 82 1.32 5.33 13.89
CA LEU A 82 1.70 5.81 15.21
C LEU A 82 2.66 7.00 15.01
N VAL A 83 2.26 8.18 15.49
CA VAL A 83 2.99 9.43 15.24
C VAL A 83 3.33 10.14 16.55
N VAL A 84 4.41 10.92 16.55
CA VAL A 84 4.71 11.90 17.59
C VAL A 84 4.36 13.28 17.07
N HIS A 85 3.41 13.94 17.73
CA HIS A 85 3.00 15.31 17.43
C HIS A 85 2.99 16.11 18.73
N GLU A 86 3.73 17.23 18.75
CA GLU A 86 3.89 18.08 19.95
C GLU A 86 4.44 17.30 21.17
N GLY A 87 5.33 16.32 20.91
CA GLY A 87 5.91 15.47 21.95
C GLY A 87 4.98 14.38 22.48
N ILE A 88 3.76 14.26 21.96
CA ILE A 88 2.77 13.26 22.38
C ILE A 88 2.63 12.19 21.28
N THR A 89 2.76 10.93 21.67
CA THR A 89 2.49 9.80 20.79
C THR A 89 0.98 9.61 20.62
N LYS A 90 0.50 9.60 19.38
CA LYS A 90 -0.91 9.41 19.02
C LYS A 90 -1.06 8.42 17.88
N LYS A 91 -2.19 7.71 17.85
CA LYS A 91 -2.60 6.93 16.68
C LYS A 91 -3.36 7.84 15.72
N TYR A 92 -2.82 8.01 14.52
CA TYR A 92 -3.47 8.72 13.42
C TYR A 92 -4.10 7.73 12.46
N GLU A 93 -5.33 7.95 12.04
CA GLU A 93 -6.07 7.06 11.14
C GLU A 93 -6.88 7.87 10.12
N VAL A 94 -6.97 7.34 8.90
CA VAL A 94 -7.93 7.81 7.88
C VAL A 94 -8.87 6.64 7.59
N VAL A 95 -10.00 6.60 8.29
CA VAL A 95 -10.96 5.50 8.24
C VAL A 95 -11.86 5.63 7.01
N ALA A 96 -12.17 4.51 6.35
CA ALA A 96 -13.14 4.47 5.27
C ALA A 96 -14.55 4.23 5.81
N ARG A 97 -15.33 5.30 6.06
CA ARG A 97 -16.72 5.18 6.49
C ARG A 97 -17.63 4.93 5.30
N ASP A 98 -18.28 3.77 5.24
CA ASP A 98 -19.31 3.50 4.23
C ASP A 98 -20.49 4.47 4.47
N THR A 99 -20.79 5.32 3.49
CA THR A 99 -21.88 6.29 3.60
C THR A 99 -23.24 5.68 3.24
N GLY A 100 -23.29 4.40 2.86
CA GLY A 100 -24.46 3.75 2.34
C GLY A 100 -24.80 4.20 0.91
N GLY A 101 -25.52 3.33 0.19
CA GLY A 101 -26.03 3.61 -1.16
C GLY A 101 -27.24 2.72 -1.45
N PHE A 102 -28.30 3.32 -1.98
CA PHE A 102 -29.60 2.66 -2.23
C PHE A 102 -29.52 1.51 -3.25
N LEU A 103 -28.45 1.47 -4.05
CA LEU A 103 -28.10 0.40 -4.98
C LEU A 103 -26.67 -0.08 -4.69
N ARG A 104 -26.47 -1.39 -4.53
CA ARG A 104 -25.17 -2.06 -4.32
C ARG A 104 -24.12 -1.84 -5.45
N THR A 105 -24.44 -1.01 -6.43
CA THR A 105 -23.64 -0.74 -7.64
C THR A 105 -22.81 0.53 -7.57
N ARG A 106 -22.96 1.38 -6.55
CA ARG A 106 -22.16 2.59 -6.33
C ARG A 106 -21.88 2.82 -4.85
N ILE A 107 -20.92 2.08 -4.32
CA ILE A 107 -20.52 2.21 -2.92
C ILE A 107 -19.62 3.44 -2.80
N LYS A 108 -19.98 4.32 -1.87
CA LYS A 108 -19.26 5.56 -1.56
C LYS A 108 -18.67 5.45 -0.17
N TYR A 109 -17.43 5.89 -0.04
CA TYR A 109 -16.73 5.95 1.23
C TYR A 109 -16.35 7.39 1.53
N GLU A 110 -16.64 7.80 2.75
CA GLU A 110 -16.19 9.07 3.31
C GLU A 110 -14.97 8.82 4.18
N PRO A 111 -13.84 9.49 3.91
CA PRO A 111 -12.68 9.42 4.76
C PRO A 111 -12.94 10.19 6.06
N VAL A 112 -12.77 9.52 7.19
CA VAL A 112 -12.88 10.13 8.52
C VAL A 112 -11.50 10.07 9.18
N VAL A 113 -10.96 11.22 9.55
CA VAL A 113 -9.61 11.33 10.11
C VAL A 113 -9.69 11.36 11.64
N TYR A 114 -8.87 10.55 12.29
CA TYR A 114 -8.66 10.58 13.74
C TYR A 114 -7.17 10.78 14.05
N PRO A 115 -6.82 11.47 15.15
CA PRO A 115 -7.74 12.16 16.05
C PRO A 115 -8.25 13.48 15.44
N GLU A 116 -9.35 14.03 15.96
CA GLU A 116 -10.08 15.17 15.38
C GLU A 116 -9.20 16.42 15.22
N GLU A 117 -8.26 16.65 16.14
CA GLU A 117 -7.32 17.78 16.04
C GLU A 117 -6.40 17.71 14.81
N LEU A 118 -6.22 16.52 14.21
CA LEU A 118 -5.43 16.31 13.00
C LEU A 118 -6.31 16.12 11.75
N ARG A 119 -7.61 16.42 11.81
CA ARG A 119 -8.57 16.16 10.73
C ARG A 119 -8.22 16.78 9.38
N LEU A 120 -7.50 17.91 9.38
CA LEU A 120 -7.08 18.64 8.17
C LEU A 120 -5.65 18.29 7.75
N THR A 121 -4.97 17.45 8.51
CA THR A 121 -3.56 17.10 8.28
C THR A 121 -3.48 15.82 7.48
N HIS A 122 -3.15 15.93 6.20
CA HIS A 122 -2.93 14.78 5.32
C HIS A 122 -1.56 14.12 5.61
N PRO A 123 -1.41 12.78 5.54
CA PRO A 123 -0.14 12.10 5.84
C PRO A 123 1.07 12.64 5.05
N ALA A 124 0.89 12.93 3.76
CA ALA A 124 1.92 13.55 2.92
C ALA A 124 2.50 14.88 3.47
N GLU A 125 1.80 15.56 4.39
CA GLU A 125 2.21 16.82 4.99
C GLU A 125 2.92 16.64 6.34
N PHE A 126 2.97 15.43 6.91
CA PHE A 126 3.54 15.16 8.24
C PHE A 126 4.95 15.74 8.41
N SER A 127 5.82 15.53 7.42
CA SER A 127 7.19 16.06 7.47
C SER A 127 7.24 17.59 7.51
N ARG A 128 6.29 18.29 6.88
CA ARG A 128 6.22 19.76 6.90
C ARG A 128 5.63 20.28 8.21
N MET A 129 4.80 19.49 8.86
CA MET A 129 4.17 19.81 10.14
C MET A 129 4.96 19.31 11.35
N ASN A 130 6.19 18.83 11.15
CA ASN A 130 7.05 18.29 12.21
C ASN A 130 6.37 17.15 13.01
N ILE A 131 5.59 16.32 12.31
CA ILE A 131 4.99 15.10 12.83
C ILE A 131 5.93 13.94 12.47
N GLU A 132 6.48 13.28 13.48
CA GLU A 132 7.37 12.14 13.31
C GLU A 132 6.55 10.84 13.21
N VAL A 133 6.90 9.96 12.27
CA VAL A 133 6.20 8.67 12.09
C VAL A 133 7.01 7.51 12.68
N ILE A 134 6.43 6.81 13.67
CA ILE A 134 7.05 5.66 14.34
C ILE A 134 6.79 4.37 13.57
N GLU A 135 5.58 4.19 13.06
CA GLU A 135 5.15 3.08 12.19
C GLU A 135 3.92 3.50 11.40
N TRP A 136 3.70 2.87 10.25
CA TRP A 136 2.54 3.20 9.42
C TRP A 136 2.10 2.05 8.52
N GLU A 137 0.84 2.13 8.13
CA GLU A 137 0.15 1.21 7.25
C GLU A 137 -0.59 1.99 6.17
N LEU A 138 -0.57 1.47 4.94
CA LEU A 138 -1.31 2.01 3.80
C LEU A 138 -2.12 0.88 3.18
N HIS A 139 -3.43 1.08 3.07
CA HIS A 139 -4.34 0.10 2.48
C HIS A 139 -5.15 0.74 1.37
N ASN A 140 -5.09 0.12 0.20
CA ASN A 140 -5.74 0.61 -0.98
C ASN A 140 -6.41 -0.54 -1.71
N TYR A 141 -7.72 -0.43 -1.93
CA TYR A 141 -8.49 -1.42 -2.64
C TYR A 141 -9.32 -0.75 -3.72
N LYS A 142 -8.94 -0.93 -4.99
CA LYS A 142 -9.65 -0.36 -6.13
C LYS A 142 -10.55 -1.43 -6.73
N HIS A 143 -11.84 -1.19 -6.68
CA HIS A 143 -12.83 -2.04 -7.34
C HIS A 143 -13.25 -1.42 -8.66
N TYR A 144 -13.08 -2.14 -9.76
CA TYR A 144 -13.53 -1.69 -11.06
C TYR A 144 -14.86 -2.39 -11.38
N PHE A 145 -15.99 -1.79 -10.98
CA PHE A 145 -17.28 -2.20 -11.49
C PHE A 145 -17.38 -1.80 -12.96
N MET A 146 -17.07 -2.72 -13.88
CA MET A 146 -17.63 -2.61 -15.24
C MET A 146 -19.09 -3.00 -15.15
N LEU A 147 -19.99 -2.24 -15.79
CA LEU A 147 -21.46 -2.38 -15.76
C LEU A 147 -22.01 -3.76 -16.20
N LEU A 148 -21.15 -4.74 -16.46
CA LEU A 148 -21.46 -6.11 -16.86
C LEU A 148 -21.13 -7.05 -15.69
N ILE A 149 -22.17 -7.74 -15.22
CA ILE A 149 -22.28 -8.58 -14.00
C ILE A 149 -21.14 -9.63 -13.79
N ALA A 150 -20.26 -9.82 -14.78
CA ALA A 150 -19.19 -10.83 -14.76
C ALA A 150 -17.78 -10.28 -14.50
N SER A 151 -17.54 -8.96 -14.52
CA SER A 151 -16.21 -8.40 -14.28
C SER A 151 -16.04 -7.99 -12.81
N LYS A 152 -15.20 -8.71 -12.07
CA LYS A 152 -14.71 -8.36 -10.73
C LYS A 152 -13.24 -8.00 -10.79
N ARG A 153 -12.84 -7.16 -11.76
CA ARG A 153 -11.47 -6.61 -11.75
C ARG A 153 -11.29 -5.78 -10.48
N TYR A 154 -10.27 -6.12 -9.73
CA TYR A 154 -9.86 -5.36 -8.56
C TYR A 154 -8.34 -5.33 -8.47
N GLU A 155 -7.85 -4.29 -7.80
CA GLU A 155 -6.47 -4.15 -7.37
C GLU A 155 -6.49 -3.96 -5.85
N SER A 156 -5.67 -4.74 -5.14
CA SER A 156 -5.46 -4.62 -3.70
C SER A 156 -3.99 -4.34 -3.46
N PHE A 157 -3.72 -3.38 -2.58
CA PHE A 157 -2.40 -3.02 -2.10
C PHE A 157 -2.49 -2.80 -0.59
N ASP A 158 -1.75 -3.58 0.17
CA ASP A 158 -1.54 -3.33 1.58
C ASP A 158 -0.05 -3.22 1.84
N MET A 159 0.35 -2.24 2.65
CA MET A 159 1.73 -2.04 3.06
C MET A 159 1.81 -1.75 4.54
N TRP A 160 2.79 -2.37 5.20
CA TRP A 160 3.12 -2.18 6.61
C TRP A 160 4.58 -1.80 6.73
N VAL A 161 4.87 -0.77 7.52
CA VAL A 161 6.22 -0.32 7.82
C VAL A 161 6.35 -0.13 9.32
N LYS A 162 7.17 -0.96 9.96
CA LYS A 162 7.39 -0.91 11.40
C LYS A 162 8.84 -1.14 11.78
N ARG A 163 9.26 -0.51 12.88
CA ARG A 163 10.58 -0.71 13.45
C ARG A 163 10.59 -2.01 14.25
N GLU A 164 11.50 -2.90 13.91
CA GLU A 164 11.78 -4.12 14.67
C GLU A 164 12.99 -3.86 15.59
N ARG A 165 12.86 -4.30 16.84
CA ARG A 165 14.00 -4.34 17.76
C ARG A 165 14.79 -5.61 17.45
N GLY A 166 16.08 -5.47 17.14
CA GLY A 166 16.96 -6.63 17.02
C GLY A 166 17.09 -7.33 18.37
N GLU A 167 17.33 -8.64 18.37
CA GLU A 167 17.79 -9.32 19.58
C GLU A 167 19.23 -8.89 19.88
N GLY A 168 19.45 -8.24 21.04
CA GLY A 168 20.75 -7.73 21.49
C GLY A 168 21.05 -6.26 21.13
N GLU A 169 22.23 -5.77 21.52
CA GLU A 169 22.71 -4.37 21.32
C GLU A 169 22.92 -3.96 19.84
N ALA A 170 22.52 -4.81 18.88
CA ALA A 170 22.61 -4.51 17.46
C ALA A 170 21.43 -3.63 17.02
N SER A 171 21.76 -2.44 16.51
CA SER A 171 20.88 -1.45 15.89
C SER A 171 19.63 -2.07 15.26
N GLY A 172 18.44 -1.65 15.70
CA GLY A 172 17.17 -2.11 15.12
C GLY A 172 17.09 -1.95 13.60
N PHE A 173 16.17 -2.66 12.98
CA PHE A 173 15.92 -2.57 11.53
C PHE A 173 14.45 -2.24 11.29
N THR A 174 14.13 -1.80 10.09
CA THR A 174 12.74 -1.53 9.71
C THR A 174 12.27 -2.61 8.76
N SER A 175 11.16 -3.24 9.12
CA SER A 175 10.49 -4.25 8.31
C SER A 175 9.44 -3.58 7.44
N ILE A 176 9.48 -3.90 6.15
CA ILE A 176 8.49 -3.48 5.17
C ILE A 176 7.82 -4.73 4.62
N LYS A 177 6.50 -4.80 4.73
CA LYS A 177 5.71 -5.87 4.14
C LYS A 177 4.71 -5.27 3.16
N VAL A 178 4.64 -5.82 1.96
CA VAL A 178 3.71 -5.40 0.91
C VAL A 178 2.94 -6.62 0.41
N ASN A 179 1.61 -6.52 0.39
CA ASN A 179 0.74 -7.47 -0.27
C ASN A 179 0.07 -6.80 -1.47
N LEU A 180 0.18 -7.42 -2.63
CA LEU A 180 -0.42 -6.96 -3.88
C LEU A 180 -1.31 -8.06 -4.45
N THR A 181 -2.50 -7.71 -4.90
CA THR A 181 -3.37 -8.63 -5.64
C THR A 181 -4.04 -7.91 -6.79
N GLU A 182 -3.98 -8.48 -8.00
CA GLU A 182 -4.76 -8.01 -9.14
C GLU A 182 -5.50 -9.18 -9.77
N SER A 183 -6.78 -8.97 -10.08
CA SER A 183 -7.65 -9.96 -10.74
C SER A 183 -7.97 -9.57 -12.18
N GLU A 184 -8.49 -10.56 -12.94
CA GLU A 184 -8.89 -10.41 -14.34
C GLU A 184 -7.76 -10.04 -15.30
N LEU A 185 -6.53 -10.40 -14.93
CA LEU A 185 -5.38 -10.24 -15.80
C LEU A 185 -5.49 -11.18 -17.01
N ARG A 186 -5.25 -10.65 -18.21
CA ARG A 186 -5.29 -11.42 -19.47
C ARG A 186 -4.02 -12.24 -19.73
N GLU A 187 -2.97 -11.95 -18.99
CA GLU A 187 -1.63 -12.50 -19.13
C GLU A 187 -1.00 -12.67 -17.75
N LYS A 188 -0.01 -13.56 -17.64
CA LYS A 188 0.83 -13.67 -16.44
C LYS A 188 1.78 -12.46 -16.40
N LYS A 189 1.46 -11.45 -15.60
CA LYS A 189 2.30 -10.26 -15.38
C LYS A 189 2.31 -9.84 -13.92
N ALA A 190 3.24 -8.95 -13.56
CA ALA A 190 3.28 -8.37 -12.23
C ALA A 190 1.95 -7.63 -11.92
N PRO A 191 1.28 -7.94 -10.78
CA PRO A 191 0.04 -7.27 -10.40
C PRO A 191 0.33 -5.84 -9.93
N CYS A 192 -0.65 -4.94 -10.05
CA CYS A 192 -0.61 -3.63 -9.40
C CYS A 192 0.64 -2.79 -9.79
N SER A 193 1.03 -2.81 -11.08
CA SER A 193 2.24 -2.15 -11.64
C SER A 193 2.46 -0.71 -11.15
N TRP A 194 1.38 0.10 -11.05
CA TRP A 194 1.46 1.48 -10.57
C TRP A 194 2.04 1.60 -9.14
N TYR A 195 1.72 0.65 -8.26
CA TYR A 195 2.24 0.58 -6.89
C TYR A 195 3.67 0.04 -6.88
N LEU A 196 3.96 -1.01 -7.63
CA LEU A 196 5.30 -1.61 -7.71
C LEU A 196 6.36 -0.57 -8.14
N LYS A 197 6.04 0.29 -9.11
CA LYS A 197 6.92 1.39 -9.53
C LYS A 197 7.22 2.38 -8.40
N ARG A 198 6.25 2.65 -7.53
CA ARG A 198 6.40 3.59 -6.40
C ARG A 198 7.03 2.98 -5.16
N VAL A 199 7.02 1.64 -5.07
CA VAL A 199 7.77 0.88 -4.06
C VAL A 199 9.23 0.68 -4.48
N SER A 200 9.56 0.84 -5.77
CA SER A 200 10.91 0.70 -6.33
C SER A 200 11.83 1.90 -6.03
N VAL A 201 12.00 2.21 -4.74
CA VAL A 201 12.86 3.31 -4.23
C VAL A 201 14.23 2.82 -3.73
N PHE A 202 14.47 1.50 -3.80
CA PHE A 202 15.68 0.85 -3.32
C PHE A 202 16.70 0.70 -4.46
N GLU A 203 17.98 0.90 -4.14
CA GLU A 203 19.05 0.90 -5.13
C GLU A 203 19.14 -0.46 -5.84
N GLY A 204 19.15 -0.43 -7.18
CA GLY A 204 19.30 -1.64 -8.00
C GLY A 204 18.12 -2.62 -7.95
N ILE A 205 16.97 -2.22 -7.39
CA ILE A 205 15.78 -3.08 -7.30
C ILE A 205 14.63 -2.48 -8.09
N ASP A 206 14.36 -3.08 -9.27
CA ASP A 206 13.09 -2.92 -9.98
C ASP A 206 12.09 -3.96 -9.47
N MET A 207 11.14 -3.54 -8.63
CA MET A 207 10.18 -4.46 -8.03
C MET A 207 9.23 -5.08 -9.06
N GLU A 208 8.91 -4.36 -10.15
CA GLU A 208 8.02 -4.88 -11.18
C GLU A 208 8.69 -6.03 -11.94
N GLU A 209 9.94 -5.82 -12.35
CA GLU A 209 10.74 -6.82 -13.04
C GLU A 209 11.06 -8.03 -12.16
N GLU A 210 11.40 -7.83 -10.89
CA GLU A 210 11.68 -8.91 -9.94
C GLU A 210 10.43 -9.78 -9.70
N VAL A 211 9.26 -9.17 -9.55
CA VAL A 211 7.99 -9.89 -9.41
C VAL A 211 7.65 -10.62 -10.71
N ARG A 212 7.82 -9.99 -11.88
CA ARG A 212 7.59 -10.62 -13.19
C ARG A 212 8.43 -11.90 -13.35
N ARG A 213 9.73 -11.85 -13.04
CA ARG A 213 10.61 -13.02 -13.10
C ARG A 213 10.14 -14.15 -12.18
N LYS A 214 9.68 -13.83 -10.97
CA LYS A 214 9.13 -14.83 -10.05
C LYS A 214 7.88 -15.51 -10.61
N ILE A 215 6.99 -14.75 -11.25
CA ILE A 215 5.77 -15.27 -11.87
C ILE A 215 6.09 -16.17 -13.08
N GLU A 216 7.12 -15.84 -13.85
CA GLU A 216 7.54 -16.65 -15.01
C GLU A 216 8.21 -17.97 -14.61
N MET A 217 8.91 -17.99 -13.47
CA MET A 217 9.54 -19.18 -12.92
C MET A 217 8.55 -20.11 -12.18
N GLY A 218 7.31 -19.67 -11.95
CA GLY A 218 6.25 -20.40 -11.23
C GLY A 218 5.14 -20.94 -12.13
#